data_AF-A0A7W1Q2C2-F1
#
_entry.id   AF-A0A7W1Q2C2-F1
#
_cell.length_a   1.000
_cell.length_b   1.000
_cell.length_c   1.000
_cell.angle_alpha   90.00
_cell.angle_beta   90.00
_cell.angle_gamma   90.00
#
_symmetry.space_group_name_H-M   'P 1'
#
loop_
_entity.id
_entity.type
_entity.pdbx_description
1 polymer ?
#
loop_
_entity_poly.entity_id
_entity_poly.type
_entity_poly.pdbx_seq_one_letter_code
_entity_poly.pdbx_strand_id
1 'polypeptide(L)'
;MAMFERLDRPLRGQRRLSAGSLAVVASTVVLAACAAQAAAPPTPAPTPTPDPVAACVTKLTHWADVQMHGGPDSGLDYQEMGLSGAEYQALNEIVKRAGPAGDAAVEPLARDACAQLAAHPDAAPWA
;
A
#
# COMPACT_ATOMS: atom_id res chain seq x y z
N MET A 1 16.62 40.40 54.08
CA MET A 1 17.09 39.07 54.49
C MET A 1 17.58 38.35 53.24
N ALA A 2 18.87 37.95 53.23
CA ALA A 2 19.65 37.10 52.28
C ALA A 2 19.50 37.39 50.75
N MET A 3 20.51 37.79 49.96
CA MET A 3 21.93 37.39 49.79
C MET A 3 22.13 36.06 49.03
N PHE A 4 23.13 36.07 48.12
CA PHE A 4 23.68 35.04 47.20
C PHE A 4 23.13 35.05 45.77
N GLU A 5 23.77 35.68 44.78
CA GLU A 5 25.11 35.51 44.16
C GLU A 5 25.22 34.45 43.06
N ARG A 6 25.84 34.93 41.97
CA ARG A 6 26.30 34.33 40.72
C ARG A 6 26.92 32.92 40.81
N LEU A 7 26.76 32.19 39.71
CA LEU A 7 27.82 31.47 38.95
C LEU A 7 27.33 31.50 37.48
N ASP A 8 27.83 32.34 36.56
CA ASP A 8 29.10 32.31 35.80
C ASP A 8 29.48 30.95 35.14
N ARG A 9 28.87 30.70 33.96
CA ARG A 9 29.54 30.50 32.64
C ARG A 9 30.48 29.26 32.45
N PRO A 10 31.13 29.08 31.28
CA PRO A 10 30.78 28.14 30.19
C PRO A 10 31.84 27.04 29.91
N LEU A 11 31.51 25.97 29.15
CA LEU A 11 32.49 25.19 28.35
C LEU A 11 31.79 24.59 27.11
N ARG A 12 31.97 25.14 25.90
CA ARG A 12 32.93 24.65 24.87
C ARG A 12 33.17 23.14 24.88
N GLY A 13 32.76 22.48 23.79
CA GLY A 13 33.12 21.09 23.52
C GLY A 13 32.75 20.64 22.12
N GLN A 14 33.43 21.18 21.10
CA GLN A 14 33.50 20.55 19.78
C GLN A 14 34.10 19.15 19.93
N ARG A 15 33.53 18.14 19.25
CA ARG A 15 34.33 17.01 18.76
C ARG A 15 33.97 16.72 17.31
N ARG A 16 34.98 16.96 16.48
CA ARG A 16 35.09 16.67 15.06
C ARG A 16 35.34 15.18 14.82
N LEU A 17 34.85 14.72 13.66
CA LEU A 17 35.44 13.77 12.69
C LEU A 17 35.87 12.37 13.13
N SER A 18 35.48 11.36 12.34
CA SER A 18 36.31 10.29 11.73
C SER A 18 35.35 9.37 10.94
N ALA A 19 35.36 9.24 9.61
CA ALA A 19 36.41 8.69 8.72
C ALA A 19 36.95 7.33 9.22
N GLY A 20 36.43 6.24 8.65
CA GLY A 20 36.97 4.89 8.76
C GLY A 20 36.32 4.04 7.66
N SER A 21 36.88 4.01 6.46
CA SER A 21 37.96 3.12 6.00
C SER A 21 37.43 1.77 5.52
N LEU A 22 37.71 1.50 4.24
CA LEU A 22 37.33 0.33 3.47
C LEU A 22 37.83 -0.97 4.10
N ALA A 23 37.01 -2.01 4.02
CA ALA A 23 37.48 -3.39 4.00
C ALA A 23 36.66 -4.15 2.94
N VAL A 24 37.15 -4.13 1.69
CA VAL A 24 36.66 -5.01 0.62
C VAL A 24 37.33 -6.36 0.84
N VAL A 25 36.58 -7.33 1.34
CA VAL A 25 37.03 -8.71 1.49
C VAL A 25 36.83 -9.41 0.14
N ALA A 26 37.92 -9.66 -0.58
CA ALA A 26 37.91 -10.43 -1.82
C ALA A 26 37.88 -11.93 -1.50
N SER A 27 36.70 -12.54 -1.56
CA SER A 27 36.53 -13.99 -1.47
C SER A 27 36.74 -14.62 -2.85
N THR A 28 37.83 -15.36 -3.03
CA THR A 28 38.08 -16.18 -4.21
C THR A 28 37.21 -17.44 -4.18
N VAL A 29 36.07 -17.40 -4.87
CA VAL A 29 35.21 -18.57 -5.09
C VAL A 29 35.75 -19.37 -6.28
N VAL A 30 36.28 -20.56 -6.01
CA VAL A 30 36.63 -21.54 -7.05
C VAL A 30 35.34 -22.23 -7.49
N LEU A 31 34.86 -21.90 -8.69
CA LEU A 31 33.74 -22.60 -9.33
C LEU A 31 34.24 -23.88 -9.99
N ALA A 32 34.05 -25.02 -9.30
CA ALA A 32 34.11 -26.33 -9.93
C ALA A 32 32.87 -26.52 -10.80
N ALA A 33 33.03 -26.43 -12.13
CA ALA A 33 31.96 -26.68 -13.08
C ALA A 33 31.68 -28.20 -13.18
N CYS A 34 30.70 -28.66 -12.41
CA CYS A 34 30.08 -29.97 -12.63
C CYS A 34 29.09 -29.81 -13.78
N ALA A 35 29.42 -30.34 -14.96
CA ALA A 35 28.51 -30.40 -16.10
C ALA A 35 27.43 -31.47 -15.82
N ALA A 36 26.47 -31.14 -14.96
CA ALA A 36 25.22 -31.86 -14.88
C ALA A 36 24.32 -31.36 -16.01
N GLN A 37 23.94 -32.26 -16.91
CA GLN A 37 22.93 -32.00 -17.93
C GLN A 37 21.59 -31.76 -17.21
N ALA A 38 21.31 -30.51 -16.85
CA ALA A 38 20.07 -30.13 -16.19
C ALA A 38 18.91 -30.32 -17.16
N ALA A 39 17.98 -31.21 -16.82
CA ALA A 39 16.68 -31.25 -17.48
C ALA A 39 16.03 -29.87 -17.31
N ALA A 40 15.50 -29.32 -18.42
CA ALA A 40 14.83 -28.02 -18.36
C ALA A 40 13.68 -28.09 -17.34
N PRO A 41 13.56 -27.10 -16.42
CA PRO A 41 12.43 -27.04 -15.51
C PRO A 41 11.13 -26.96 -16.31
N PRO A 42 10.04 -27.60 -15.86
CA PRO A 42 8.75 -27.50 -16.52
C PRO A 42 8.32 -26.04 -16.58
N THR A 43 7.83 -25.60 -17.74
CA THR A 43 7.25 -24.27 -17.89
C THR A 43 6.02 -24.16 -16.99
N PRO A 44 5.93 -23.14 -16.12
CA PRO A 44 4.73 -22.92 -15.31
C PRO A 44 3.51 -22.77 -16.23
N ALA A 45 2.42 -23.46 -15.89
CA ALA A 45 1.14 -23.22 -16.54
C ALA A 45 0.69 -21.78 -16.25
N PRO A 46 0.04 -21.09 -17.21
CA PRO A 46 -0.48 -19.75 -16.96
C PRO A 46 -1.55 -19.80 -15.87
N THR A 47 -1.39 -18.99 -14.83
CA THR A 47 -2.43 -18.78 -13.81
C THR A 47 -3.58 -18.00 -14.43
N PRO A 48 -4.84 -18.39 -14.20
CA PRO A 48 -5.99 -17.63 -14.68
C PRO A 48 -5.95 -16.20 -14.11
N THR A 49 -6.11 -15.20 -15.00
CA THR A 49 -6.24 -13.81 -14.60
C THR A 49 -7.60 -13.61 -13.91
N PRO A 50 -7.65 -12.96 -12.74
CA PRO A 50 -8.92 -12.68 -12.08
C PRO A 50 -9.80 -11.77 -12.93
N ASP A 51 -11.11 -12.02 -12.88
CA ASP A 51 -12.10 -11.14 -13.51
C ASP A 51 -11.98 -9.73 -12.92
N PRO A 52 -11.73 -8.70 -13.75
CA PRO A 52 -11.55 -7.33 -13.27
C PRO A 52 -12.78 -6.79 -12.54
N VAL A 53 -14.00 -7.20 -12.93
CA VAL A 53 -15.22 -6.77 -12.24
C VAL A 53 -15.29 -7.38 -10.85
N ALA A 54 -15.08 -8.69 -10.72
CA ALA A 54 -15.02 -9.36 -9.43
C ALA A 54 -13.95 -8.74 -8.50
N ALA A 55 -12.76 -8.44 -9.02
CA ALA A 55 -11.70 -7.81 -8.24
C ALA A 55 -12.09 -6.40 -7.75
N CYS A 56 -12.76 -5.60 -8.59
CA CYS A 56 -13.33 -4.31 -8.20
C CYS A 56 -14.37 -4.48 -7.08
N VAL A 57 -15.31 -5.42 -7.23
CA VAL A 57 -16.37 -5.66 -6.23
C VAL A 57 -15.80 -6.04 -4.88
N THR A 58 -14.80 -6.92 -4.85
CA THR A 58 -14.10 -7.30 -3.62
C THR A 58 -13.47 -6.07 -2.94
N LYS A 59 -12.76 -5.23 -3.71
CA LYS A 59 -12.16 -3.99 -3.16
C LYS A 59 -13.20 -3.04 -2.60
N LEU A 60 -14.26 -2.73 -3.35
CA LEU A 60 -15.28 -1.77 -2.91
C LEU A 60 -16.08 -2.29 -1.71
N THR A 61 -16.38 -3.59 -1.65
CA THR A 61 -17.09 -4.19 -0.51
C THR A 61 -16.24 -4.14 0.75
N HIS A 62 -14.96 -4.47 0.66
CA HIS A 62 -14.03 -4.39 1.78
C HIS A 62 -13.92 -2.97 2.34
N TRP A 63 -13.68 -1.98 1.48
CA TRP A 63 -13.53 -0.61 1.96
C TRP A 63 -14.85 0.01 2.43
N ALA A 64 -15.99 -0.42 1.90
CA ALA A 64 -17.29 0.01 2.39
C ALA A 64 -17.52 -0.48 3.83
N ASP A 65 -17.19 -1.74 4.13
CA ASP A 65 -17.21 -2.31 5.48
C ASP A 65 -16.33 -1.50 6.45
N VAL A 66 -15.08 -1.23 6.06
CA VAL A 66 -14.15 -0.41 6.87
C VAL A 66 -14.68 1.00 7.10
N GLN A 67 -15.32 1.64 6.11
CA GLN A 67 -15.87 3.00 6.27
C GLN A 67 -17.17 3.04 7.08
N MET A 68 -18.01 2.01 7.00
CA MET A 68 -19.28 1.94 7.72
C MET A 68 -19.10 1.55 9.19
N HIS A 69 -18.09 0.72 9.49
CA HIS A 69 -17.92 0.15 10.82
C HIS A 69 -16.63 0.59 11.53
N GLY A 70 -15.71 1.21 10.80
CA GLY A 70 -14.38 1.52 11.30
C GLY A 70 -13.44 0.31 11.28
N GLY A 71 -12.18 0.51 11.61
CA GLY A 71 -11.16 -0.52 11.64
C GLY A 71 -9.75 0.04 11.80
N PRO A 72 -8.72 -0.81 11.89
CA PRO A 72 -7.32 -0.39 11.93
C PRO A 72 -6.90 0.41 10.69
N ASP A 73 -7.56 0.15 9.55
CA ASP A 73 -7.30 0.79 8.27
C ASP A 73 -8.22 2.00 8.00
N SER A 74 -8.91 2.49 9.03
CA SER A 74 -9.73 3.70 8.92
C SER A 74 -8.88 4.95 8.75
N GLY A 75 -9.30 5.84 7.85
CA GLY A 75 -8.65 7.12 7.59
C GLY A 75 -7.51 7.07 6.57
N LEU A 76 -7.28 5.92 5.93
CA LEU A 76 -6.38 5.81 4.78
C LEU A 76 -6.89 6.64 3.59
N ASP A 77 -5.97 7.22 2.83
CA ASP A 77 -6.32 7.88 1.56
C ASP A 77 -6.58 6.86 0.44
N TYR A 78 -7.14 7.32 -0.68
CA TYR A 78 -7.58 6.41 -1.75
C TYR A 78 -6.42 5.69 -2.45
N GLN A 79 -5.21 6.26 -2.43
CA GLN A 79 -4.03 5.62 -2.97
C GLN A 79 -3.53 4.52 -2.02
N GLU A 80 -3.55 4.78 -0.71
CA GLU A 80 -3.25 3.78 0.33
C GLU A 80 -4.25 2.62 0.32
N MET A 81 -5.52 2.91 0.00
CA MET A 81 -6.56 1.89 -0.20
C MET A 81 -6.38 1.07 -1.49
N GLY A 82 -5.45 1.45 -2.37
CA GLY A 82 -5.26 0.80 -3.67
C GLY A 82 -6.44 1.01 -4.62
N LEU A 83 -7.16 2.12 -4.48
CA LEU A 83 -8.27 2.50 -5.33
C LEU A 83 -7.81 3.51 -6.39
N SER A 84 -8.36 3.40 -7.59
CA SER A 84 -8.36 4.50 -8.54
C SER A 84 -9.31 5.62 -8.06
N GLY A 85 -9.17 6.82 -8.61
CA GLY A 85 -10.07 7.93 -8.28
C GLY A 85 -11.54 7.62 -8.60
N ALA A 86 -11.81 6.86 -9.67
CA ALA A 86 -13.16 6.45 -10.04
C ALA A 86 -13.73 5.38 -9.09
N GLU A 87 -12.92 4.39 -8.71
CA GLU A 87 -13.30 3.42 -7.68
C GLU A 87 -13.56 4.10 -6.33
N TYR A 88 -12.77 5.11 -5.95
CA TYR A 88 -13.00 5.86 -4.72
C TYR A 88 -14.30 6.68 -4.75
N GLN A 89 -14.63 7.31 -5.88
CA GLN A 89 -15.92 7.97 -6.03
C GLN A 89 -17.08 6.97 -5.93
N ALA A 90 -16.95 5.80 -6.56
CA ALA A 90 -17.94 4.73 -6.43
C ALA A 90 -18.09 4.27 -4.98
N LEU A 91 -16.99 4.07 -4.25
CA LEU A 91 -16.99 3.72 -2.83
C LEU A 91 -17.81 4.72 -1.99
N ASN A 92 -17.57 6.02 -2.19
CA ASN A 92 -18.28 7.06 -1.43
C ASN A 92 -19.79 7.05 -1.68
N GLU A 93 -20.22 6.84 -2.93
CA GLU A 93 -21.64 6.72 -3.25
C GLU A 93 -22.25 5.41 -2.72
N ILE A 94 -21.49 4.31 -2.71
CA ILE A 94 -21.91 3.06 -2.09
C ILE A 94 -22.17 3.26 -0.60
N VAL A 95 -21.19 3.80 0.16
CA VAL A 95 -21.32 4.04 1.62
C VAL A 95 -22.50 4.96 1.91
N LYS A 96 -22.66 6.05 1.14
CA LYS A 96 -23.78 6.99 1.27
C LYS A 96 -25.14 6.33 1.07
N ARG A 97 -25.28 5.43 0.08
CA ARG A 97 -26.54 4.72 -0.20
C ARG A 97 -26.79 3.56 0.76
N ALA A 98 -25.73 2.87 1.18
CA ALA A 98 -25.79 1.75 2.12
C ALA A 98 -26.09 2.21 3.55
N GLY A 99 -25.62 3.38 3.98
CA GLY A 99 -25.88 3.93 5.32
C GLY A 99 -27.33 3.82 5.81
N PRO A 100 -28.34 4.30 5.05
CA PRO A 100 -29.74 4.11 5.41
C PRO A 100 -30.32 2.72 5.06
N ALA A 101 -29.70 1.97 4.16
CA ALA A 101 -30.21 0.69 3.66
C ALA A 101 -29.66 -0.55 4.41
N GLY A 102 -28.56 -0.40 5.14
CA GLY A 102 -27.83 -1.46 5.82
C GLY A 102 -26.80 -2.18 4.94
N ASP A 103 -25.96 -2.98 5.58
CA ASP A 103 -24.77 -3.63 4.99
C ASP A 103 -25.10 -4.55 3.81
N ALA A 104 -26.28 -5.17 3.83
CA ALA A 104 -26.76 -6.03 2.75
C ALA A 104 -26.90 -5.28 1.40
N ALA A 105 -26.97 -3.95 1.42
CA ALA A 105 -26.99 -3.14 0.20
C ALA A 105 -25.60 -2.98 -0.45
N VAL A 106 -24.50 -3.17 0.29
CA VAL A 106 -23.14 -2.86 -0.21
C VAL A 106 -22.78 -3.70 -1.44
N GLU A 107 -22.96 -5.02 -1.35
CA GLU A 107 -22.57 -5.95 -2.41
C GLU A 107 -23.28 -5.69 -3.76
N PRO A 108 -24.63 -5.55 -3.83
CA PRO A 108 -25.29 -5.22 -5.09
C PRO A 108 -24.90 -3.83 -5.62
N LEU A 109 -24.72 -2.84 -4.75
CA LEU A 109 -24.26 -1.50 -5.14
C LEU A 109 -22.85 -1.53 -5.75
N ALA A 110 -21.95 -2.32 -5.16
CA ALA A 110 -20.59 -2.51 -5.66
C ALA A 110 -20.58 -3.21 -7.02
N ARG A 111 -21.41 -4.24 -7.22
CA ARG A 111 -21.55 -4.91 -8.53
C ARG A 111 -21.99 -3.94 -9.61
N ASP A 112 -23.03 -3.17 -9.36
CA ASP A 112 -23.56 -2.19 -10.33
C ASP A 112 -22.52 -1.13 -10.69
N ALA A 113 -21.80 -0.61 -9.69
CA ALA A 113 -20.76 0.40 -9.91
C ALA A 113 -19.56 -0.17 -10.69
N CYS A 114 -19.06 -1.35 -10.31
CA CYS A 114 -17.94 -1.98 -10.99
C CYS A 114 -18.28 -2.38 -12.44
N ALA A 115 -19.52 -2.81 -12.71
CA ALA A 115 -19.97 -3.07 -14.07
C ALA A 115 -19.95 -1.78 -14.93
N GLN A 116 -20.35 -0.64 -14.36
CA GLN A 116 -20.30 0.65 -15.06
C GLN A 116 -18.86 1.11 -15.32
N LEU A 117 -17.97 0.96 -14.34
CA LEU A 117 -16.55 1.29 -14.50
C LEU A 117 -15.89 0.43 -15.59
N ALA A 118 -16.21 -0.87 -15.63
CA ALA A 118 -15.70 -1.76 -16.67
C ALA A 118 -16.25 -1.42 -18.07
N ALA A 119 -17.48 -0.91 -18.15
CA ALA A 119 -18.09 -0.46 -19.41
C ALA A 119 -17.50 0.87 -19.91
N HIS A 120 -16.87 1.66 -19.03
CA HIS A 120 -16.37 3.00 -19.32
C HIS A 120 -14.94 3.22 -18.79
N PRO A 121 -13.94 2.50 -19.32
CA PRO A 121 -12.55 2.57 -18.83
C PRO A 121 -11.91 3.96 -18.98
N ASP A 122 -12.41 4.78 -19.92
CA ASP A 122 -11.86 6.11 -20.22
C ASP A 122 -12.57 7.25 -19.47
N ALA A 123 -13.59 6.96 -18.64
CA ALA A 123 -14.40 7.98 -17.97
C ALA A 123 -13.70 8.67 -16.78
N ALA A 124 -12.36 8.68 -16.74
CA ALA A 124 -11.63 9.44 -15.75
C ALA A 124 -11.85 10.95 -15.99
N PRO A 125 -12.33 11.72 -14.99
CA PRO A 125 -12.68 13.15 -15.17
C PRO A 125 -11.46 14.10 -15.34
N TRP A 126 -10.27 13.58 -15.66
CA TRP A 126 -9.04 14.34 -15.89
C TRP A 126 -8.29 13.92 -17.18
N ALA A 127 -8.92 13.15 -18.07
CA ALA A 127 -8.43 12.97 -19.44
C ALA A 127 -8.65 14.23 -20.30
#